data_AF-A0A6D2G6W6-F1
#
_entry.id   AF-A0A6D2G6W6-F1
#
_cell.length_a   1.000
_cell.length_b   1.000
_cell.length_c   1.000
_cell.angle_alpha   90.00
_cell.angle_beta   90.00
_cell.angle_gamma   90.00
#
_symmetry.space_group_name_H-M   'P 1'
#
loop_
_entity.id
_entity.type
_entity.pdbx_description
1 polymer ?
#
loop_
_entity_poly.entity_id
_entity_poly.type
_entity_poly.pdbx_seq_one_letter_code
_entity_poly.pdbx_strand_id
1 'polypeptide(L)'
;MLGDSDTAVIEMAAASGLHHVSPELRNPLNTTSYGTGELIVAALERGVKRIILGIGGSATNDGGAGMMQALGVILRDKQGRSLPPGRRGAGGTGLYRSVRLSPVAA
;
A
#
# COMPACT_ATOMS: atom_id res chain seq x y z
N MET A 1 -12.78 -12.99 4.77
CA MET A 1 -12.71 -14.29 4.06
C MET A 1 -14.09 -14.61 3.57
N LEU A 2 -14.25 -15.05 2.32
CA LEU A 2 -15.53 -15.61 1.84
C LEU A 2 -15.63 -17.10 2.21
N GLY A 3 -16.82 -17.67 2.02
CA GLY A 3 -17.13 -19.07 2.41
C GLY A 3 -16.30 -20.13 1.68
N ASP A 4 -15.61 -19.78 0.60
CA ASP A 4 -14.70 -20.67 -0.13
C ASP A 4 -13.29 -20.75 0.48
N SER A 5 -12.98 -19.92 1.49
CA SER A 5 -11.67 -19.77 2.14
C SER A 5 -10.49 -19.42 1.21
N ASP A 6 -10.74 -19.31 -0.09
CA ASP A 6 -9.77 -19.03 -1.14
C ASP A 6 -9.77 -17.55 -1.54
N THR A 7 -10.86 -16.84 -1.18
CA THR A 7 -11.05 -15.42 -1.48
C THR A 7 -11.00 -14.55 -0.22
N ALA A 8 -10.07 -13.59 -0.20
CA ALA A 8 -10.10 -12.48 0.74
C ALA A 8 -10.85 -11.28 0.15
N VAL A 9 -11.62 -10.61 1.00
CA VAL A 9 -12.20 -9.29 0.71
C VAL A 9 -11.50 -8.31 1.64
N ILE A 10 -10.85 -7.31 1.06
CA ILE A 10 -10.08 -6.30 1.77
C ILE A 10 -10.70 -4.95 1.44
N GLU A 11 -10.98 -4.14 2.46
CA GLU A 11 -11.32 -2.73 2.28
C GLU A 11 -10.13 -1.86 2.62
N MET A 12 -9.62 -1.09 1.65
CA MET A 12 -8.44 -0.25 1.88
C MET A 12 -8.71 0.79 2.97
N ALA A 13 -9.95 1.26 3.07
CA ALA A 13 -10.33 2.23 4.09
C ALA A 13 -10.03 1.73 5.51
N ALA A 14 -10.06 0.41 5.75
CA ALA A 14 -9.77 -0.16 7.05
C ALA A 14 -8.35 0.14 7.54
N ALA A 15 -7.37 0.27 6.64
CA ALA A 15 -5.98 0.59 6.99
C ALA A 15 -5.52 1.97 6.50
N SER A 16 -6.15 2.50 5.46
CA SER A 16 -5.71 3.71 4.73
C SER A 16 -6.87 4.67 4.46
N GLY A 17 -7.93 4.62 5.28
CA GLY A 17 -9.15 5.38 5.11
C GLY A 17 -9.10 6.81 5.66
N LEU A 18 -9.89 7.70 5.05
CA LEU A 18 -10.02 9.11 5.42
C LEU A 18 -10.54 9.32 6.86
N HIS A 19 -11.25 8.33 7.41
CA HIS A 19 -11.78 8.35 8.76
C HIS A 19 -10.70 8.17 9.84
N HIS A 20 -9.51 7.66 9.48
CA HIS A 20 -8.36 7.55 10.40
C HIS A 20 -7.60 8.87 10.57
N VAL A 21 -7.90 9.87 9.74
CA VAL A 21 -7.19 11.15 9.74
C VAL A 21 -8.15 12.25 10.12
N SER A 22 -7.86 12.91 11.24
CA SER A 22 -8.63 14.06 11.70
C SER A 22 -8.58 15.19 10.64
N PRO A 23 -9.65 15.99 10.49
CA PRO A 23 -9.76 16.97 9.40
C PRO A 23 -8.55 17.89 9.23
N GLU A 24 -7.96 18.34 10.33
CA GLU A 24 -6.81 19.22 10.39
C GLU A 24 -5.49 18.56 9.95
N LEU A 25 -5.42 17.23 9.98
CA LEU A 25 -4.25 16.45 9.54
C LEU A 25 -4.42 15.90 8.12
N ARG A 26 -5.54 16.18 7.43
CA ARG A 26 -5.81 15.70 6.07
C ARG A 26 -4.92 16.39 5.05
N ASN A 27 -3.73 15.82 4.88
CA ASN A 27 -2.82 16.19 3.83
C ASN A 27 -2.43 14.95 3.02
N PRO A 28 -2.93 14.79 1.78
CA PRO A 28 -2.67 13.59 0.97
C PRO A 28 -1.19 13.43 0.58
N LEU A 29 -0.36 14.46 0.77
CA LEU A 29 1.09 14.38 0.59
C LEU A 29 1.79 13.61 1.72
N ASN A 30 1.15 13.50 2.89
CA ASN A 30 1.71 12.89 4.10
C ASN A 30 1.08 11.52 4.44
N THR A 31 0.13 11.06 3.64
CA THR A 31 -0.60 9.79 3.83
C THR A 31 -0.02 8.69 2.94
N THR A 32 -0.14 7.43 3.37
CA THR A 32 0.34 6.28 2.61
C THR A 32 -0.62 5.10 2.60
N SER A 33 -0.61 4.34 1.51
CA SER A 33 -1.34 3.07 1.33
C SER A 33 -0.61 1.85 1.93
N TYR A 34 0.50 2.04 2.66
CA TYR A 34 1.31 0.94 3.20
C TYR A 34 0.50 -0.11 3.99
N GLY A 35 -0.36 0.35 4.89
CA GLY A 35 -1.23 -0.55 5.67
C GLY A 35 -2.21 -1.38 4.83
N THR A 36 -2.62 -0.87 3.66
CA THR A 36 -3.41 -1.69 2.71
C THR A 36 -2.57 -2.86 2.19
N GLY A 37 -1.28 -2.63 1.92
CA GLY A 37 -0.37 -3.70 1.53
C GLY A 37 -0.14 -4.72 2.66
N GLU A 38 -0.09 -4.28 3.93
CA GLU A 38 -0.02 -5.20 5.08
C GLU A 38 -1.27 -6.10 5.17
N LEU A 39 -2.46 -5.57 4.89
CA LEU A 39 -3.68 -6.39 4.81
C LEU A 39 -3.61 -7.43 3.68
N ILE A 40 -3.02 -7.07 2.54
CA ILE A 40 -2.80 -8.00 1.42
C ILE A 40 -1.81 -9.08 1.83
N VAL A 41 -0.68 -8.74 2.45
CA VAL A 41 0.30 -9.71 2.98
C VAL A 41 -0.37 -10.68 3.93
N ALA A 42 -1.12 -10.17 4.92
CA ALA A 42 -1.83 -11.01 5.88
C ALA A 42 -2.88 -11.94 5.24
N ALA A 43 -3.44 -11.56 4.09
CA ALA A 43 -4.33 -12.42 3.33
C ALA A 43 -3.54 -13.50 2.57
N LEU A 44 -2.42 -13.14 1.93
CA LEU A 44 -1.54 -14.07 1.22
C LEU A 44 -0.93 -15.13 2.14
N GLU A 45 -0.52 -14.75 3.36
CA GLU A 45 -0.04 -15.68 4.40
C GLU A 45 -1.10 -16.72 4.81
N ARG A 46 -2.38 -16.44 4.56
CA ARG A 46 -3.49 -17.40 4.78
C ARG A 46 -3.74 -18.30 3.57
N GLY A 47 -2.91 -18.22 2.53
CA GLY A 47 -2.98 -19.06 1.34
C GLY A 47 -4.12 -18.72 0.37
N VAL A 48 -4.68 -17.51 0.44
CA VAL A 48 -5.75 -17.08 -0.47
C VAL A 48 -5.22 -16.96 -1.89
N LYS A 49 -6.00 -17.39 -2.89
CA LYS A 49 -5.63 -17.25 -4.31
C LYS A 49 -6.31 -16.07 -4.98
N ARG A 50 -7.36 -15.52 -4.37
CA ARG A 50 -8.12 -14.39 -4.89
C ARG A 50 -8.27 -13.30 -3.84
N ILE A 51 -8.10 -12.06 -4.28
CA ILE A 51 -8.32 -10.88 -3.44
C ILE A 51 -9.29 -9.96 -4.18
N ILE A 52 -10.37 -9.60 -3.49
CA ILE A 52 -11.27 -8.52 -3.88
C ILE A 52 -10.90 -7.31 -3.03
N LEU A 53 -10.41 -6.26 -3.66
CA LEU A 53 -9.97 -5.04 -2.99
C LEU A 53 -10.96 -3.90 -3.25
N GLY A 54 -11.65 -3.47 -2.19
CA GLY A 54 -12.36 -2.19 -2.16
C GLY A 54 -11.37 -1.06 -1.95
N ILE A 55 -11.45 -0.02 -2.80
CA ILE A 55 -10.54 1.14 -2.77
C ILE A 55 -11.25 2.45 -2.37
N GLY A 56 -12.51 2.36 -1.94
CA GLY A 56 -13.31 3.52 -1.56
C GLY A 56 -12.82 4.17 -0.26
N GLY A 57 -13.12 5.45 -0.06
CA GLY A 57 -12.92 6.14 1.22
C GLY A 57 -11.47 6.32 1.66
N SER A 58 -10.50 6.29 0.74
CA SER A 58 -9.08 6.42 1.06
C SER A 58 -8.68 7.82 1.53
N ALA A 59 -7.67 7.89 2.39
CA ALA A 59 -6.99 9.13 2.76
C ALA A 59 -5.83 9.49 1.80
N THR A 60 -5.44 8.55 0.93
CA THR A 60 -4.11 8.47 0.33
C THR A 60 -4.09 8.89 -1.14
N ASN A 61 -3.05 9.61 -1.56
CA ASN A 61 -2.75 9.89 -2.97
C ASN A 61 -1.30 9.51 -3.37
N ASP A 62 -0.78 8.43 -2.78
CA ASP A 62 0.57 7.93 -3.05
C ASP A 62 0.67 7.02 -4.29
N GLY A 63 -0.42 6.85 -5.04
CA GLY A 63 -0.47 6.03 -6.25
C GLY A 63 -0.25 4.54 -5.99
N GLY A 64 -0.48 4.06 -4.77
CA GLY A 64 -0.21 2.67 -4.38
C GLY A 64 1.26 2.39 -4.05
N ALA A 65 2.11 3.42 -3.99
CA ALA A 65 3.54 3.26 -3.70
C ALA A 65 3.79 2.58 -2.35
N GLY A 66 3.08 3.01 -1.30
CA GLY A 66 3.16 2.38 0.01
C GLY A 66 2.71 0.92 -0.01
N MET A 67 1.56 0.64 -0.63
CA MET A 67 1.05 -0.73 -0.78
C MET A 67 2.06 -1.65 -1.47
N MET A 68 2.68 -1.19 -2.56
CA MET A 68 3.72 -1.95 -3.25
C MET A 68 4.95 -2.17 -2.38
N GLN A 69 5.39 -1.16 -1.61
CA GLN A 69 6.51 -1.29 -0.68
C GLN A 69 6.25 -2.36 0.39
N ALA A 70 5.03 -2.44 0.94
CA ALA A 70 4.65 -3.48 1.89
C ALA A 70 4.70 -4.89 1.26
N LEU A 71 4.40 -5.00 -0.04
CA LEU A 71 4.52 -6.23 -0.82
C LEU A 71 5.97 -6.56 -1.25
N GLY A 72 6.97 -5.84 -0.73
CA GLY A 72 8.39 -6.11 -1.01
C GLY A 72 8.94 -5.38 -2.24
N VAL A 73 8.24 -4.37 -2.77
CA VAL A 73 8.79 -3.53 -3.85
C VAL A 73 9.73 -2.47 -3.28
N ILE A 74 10.96 -2.46 -3.76
CA ILE A 74 11.92 -1.41 -3.45
C ILE A 74 11.79 -0.29 -4.48
N LEU A 75 11.23 0.85 -4.06
CA LEU A 75 11.13 2.07 -4.86
C LEU A 75 12.40 2.90 -4.76
N ARG A 76 12.90 3.40 -5.89
CA ARG A 76 14.11 4.22 -5.95
C ARG A 76 13.85 5.59 -6.58
N ASP A 77 14.51 6.62 -6.03
CA ASP A 77 14.50 7.97 -6.58
C ASP A 77 15.35 8.09 -7.87
N LYS A 78 15.39 9.29 -8.46
CA LYS A 78 16.17 9.57 -9.67
C LYS A 78 17.67 9.32 -9.49
N GLN A 79 18.18 9.44 -8.26
CA GLN A 79 19.57 9.17 -7.89
C GLN A 79 19.82 7.68 -7.61
N GLY A 80 18.79 6.83 -7.70
CA GLY A 80 18.89 5.39 -7.43
C GLY A 80 18.83 5.03 -5.95
N ARG A 81 18.55 5.98 -5.05
CA ARG A 81 18.45 5.74 -3.60
C ARG A 81 17.08 5.17 -3.26
N SER A 82 17.05 4.18 -2.37
CA SER A 82 15.79 3.59 -1.89
C SER A 82 14.97 4.61 -1.11
N LEU A 83 13.67 4.64 -1.37
CA LEU A 83 12.72 5.42 -0.59
C LEU A 83 12.35 4.65 0.69
N PRO A 84 12.25 5.34 1.84
CA PRO A 84 11.75 4.71 3.06
C PRO A 84 10.28 4.29 2.88
N PRO A 85 9.84 3.26 3.61
CA PRO A 85 8.44 2.82 3.62
C PRO A 85 7.49 3.98 3.95
N GLY A 86 6.36 4.03 3.27
CA GLY A 86 5.28 4.96 3.61
C GLY A 86 5.55 6.43 3.26
N ARG A 87 6.67 6.75 2.60
CA ARG A 87 6.94 8.10 2.09
C ARG A 87 6.73 8.17 0.59
N ARG A 88 6.01 9.20 0.14
CA ARG A 88 6.03 9.63 -1.26
C ARG A 88 7.46 10.07 -1.60
N GLY A 89 7.97 9.69 -2.78
CA GLY A 89 9.26 10.19 -3.27
C GLY A 89 9.29 11.72 -3.22
N ALA A 90 10.39 12.29 -2.74
CA ALA A 90 10.52 13.73 -2.53
C ALA A 90 10.19 14.51 -3.83
N GLY A 91 9.09 15.26 -3.82
CA GLY A 91 8.75 16.22 -4.88
C GLY A 91 7.63 15.80 -5.83
N GLY A 92 6.42 15.52 -5.33
CA GLY A 92 5.14 15.65 -6.06
C GLY A 92 4.89 14.79 -7.32
N THR A 93 5.93 14.24 -7.91
CA THR A 93 6.02 13.53 -9.18
C THR A 93 6.94 12.35 -8.93
N GLY A 94 6.39 11.26 -8.40
CA GLY A 94 7.13 10.03 -8.12
C GLY A 94 7.56 9.35 -9.43
N LEU A 95 8.54 9.92 -10.12
CA LEU A 95 9.25 9.23 -11.20
C LEU A 95 10.18 8.22 -10.55
N TYR A 96 9.70 6.99 -10.45
CA TYR A 96 10.50 5.85 -10.01
C TYR A 96 11.44 5.44 -11.13
N ARG A 97 12.73 5.29 -10.82
CA ARG A 97 13.71 4.85 -11.82
C ARG A 97 13.66 3.34 -12.03
N SER A 98 13.48 2.59 -10.96
CA SER A 98 13.45 1.13 -11.01
C SER A 98 12.71 0.54 -9.81
N VAL A 99 12.19 -0.66 -10.02
CA VAL A 99 11.50 -1.50 -9.03
C VAL A 99 12.30 -2.79 -8.90
N ARG A 100 12.59 -3.20 -7.66
CA ARG A 100 13.09 -4.55 -7.36
C ARG A 100 12.05 -5.25 -6.48
N LEU A 101 11.67 -6.46 -6.86
CA LEU A 101 10.86 -7.34 -6.03
C LEU A 101 11.77 -8.11 -5.08
N SER A 102 11.50 -8.06 -3.79
CA SER A 102 11.95 -9.08 -2.85
C SER A 102 10.83 -10.10 -2.63
N PRO A 103 11.16 -11.39 -2.41
CA PRO A 103 10.15 -12.37 -2.02
C PRO A 103 9.41 -11.87 -0.77
N VAL A 104 8.08 -11.92 -0.81
CA VAL A 104 7.26 -11.88 0.40
C VAL A 104 7.48 -13.22 1.09
N ALA A 105 7.89 -13.23 2.36
CA ALA A 105 7.99 -14.47 3.12
C ALA A 105 6.61 -15.14 3.10
N ALA A 106 6.56 -16.37 2.58
CA ALA A 106 5.34 -17.19 2.51
C ALA A 106 5.07 -17.87 3.84
#